data_AF-A0A1I4XQK2-F1
#
_entry.id   AF-A0A1I4XQK2-F1
#
_cell.length_a   1.000
_cell.length_b   1.000
_cell.length_c   1.000
_cell.angle_alpha   90.00
_cell.angle_beta   90.00
_cell.angle_gamma   90.00
#
_symmetry.space_group_name_H-M   'P 1'
#
loop_
_entity.id
_entity.type
_entity.pdbx_description
1 polymer ?
#
loop_
_entity_poly.entity_id
_entity_poly.type
_entity_poly.pdbx_seq_one_letter_code
_entity_poly.pdbx_strand_id
1 'polypeptide(L)'
;MKSKLLIFSFLLAVGFANAQTATEILAKAQNQAKIENKNVFVIFHASWCGWCKKMEKNMDDPKVKAYFDSNYIKTFITVQERAEKKNLETPGGDLINEKFGGKNQGLPFWVILDANGNVLEDSKVNGENIGGPASEDEVVNLISKLEKTTKNEKVNSENIKEVFILKKK
;
A
#
# COMPACT_ATOMS: atom_id res chain seq x y z
N MET A 1 -21.58 -28.72 56.72
CA MET A 1 -20.75 -27.93 55.80
C MET A 1 -20.64 -28.68 54.47
N LYS A 2 -21.37 -28.27 53.43
CA LYS A 2 -21.28 -28.89 52.09
C LYS A 2 -20.56 -27.89 51.17
N SER A 3 -19.31 -28.20 50.86
CA SER A 3 -18.45 -27.41 49.99
C SER A 3 -19.03 -27.39 48.58
N LYS A 4 -19.38 -26.20 48.06
CA LYS A 4 -19.74 -26.02 46.66
C LYS A 4 -18.44 -25.88 45.86
N LEU A 5 -18.05 -26.94 45.18
CA LEU A 5 -16.93 -26.92 44.24
C LEU A 5 -17.37 -26.13 42.99
N LEU A 6 -16.95 -24.87 42.89
CA LEU A 6 -17.11 -24.06 41.68
C LEU A 6 -16.04 -24.50 40.66
N ILE A 7 -16.45 -25.29 39.68
CA ILE A 7 -15.62 -25.63 38.52
C ILE A 7 -15.66 -24.43 37.58
N PHE A 8 -14.61 -23.61 37.61
CA PHE A 8 -14.37 -22.59 36.59
C PHE A 8 -13.89 -23.30 35.31
N SER A 9 -14.81 -23.51 34.36
CA SER A 9 -14.46 -23.99 33.02
C SER A 9 -13.84 -22.84 32.24
N PHE A 10 -12.52 -22.88 32.06
CA PHE A 10 -11.79 -21.93 31.23
C PHE A 10 -11.90 -22.40 29.76
N LEU A 11 -12.92 -21.91 29.04
CA LEU A 11 -13.00 -22.07 27.59
C LEU A 11 -11.88 -21.27 26.93
N LEU A 12 -10.79 -21.94 26.54
CA LEU A 12 -9.81 -21.38 25.61
C LEU A 12 -10.48 -21.25 24.23
N ALA A 13 -10.97 -20.07 23.90
CA ALA A 13 -11.33 -19.72 22.54
C ALA A 13 -10.03 -19.60 21.73
N VAL A 14 -9.65 -20.67 21.04
CA VAL A 14 -8.57 -20.64 20.06
C VAL A 14 -9.11 -19.90 18.83
N GLY A 15 -8.87 -18.59 18.76
CA GLY A 15 -9.20 -17.79 17.59
C GLY A 15 -8.30 -18.16 16.42
N PHE A 16 -8.84 -18.81 15.40
CA PHE A 16 -8.16 -18.95 14.11
C PHE A 16 -8.14 -17.58 13.43
N ALA A 17 -6.97 -16.93 13.40
CA ALA A 17 -6.77 -15.73 12.62
C ALA A 17 -6.69 -16.11 11.13
N ASN A 18 -7.77 -15.91 10.39
CA ASN A 18 -7.76 -16.04 8.93
C ASN A 18 -7.06 -14.82 8.30
N ALA A 19 -6.28 -15.06 7.25
CA ALA A 19 -5.65 -13.98 6.49
C ALA A 19 -6.72 -13.12 5.80
N GLN A 20 -6.57 -11.80 5.87
CA GLN A 20 -7.48 -10.87 5.19
C GLN A 20 -7.35 -11.00 3.67
N THR A 21 -8.48 -10.98 2.99
CA THR A 21 -8.53 -10.92 1.52
C THR A 21 -8.20 -9.53 1.00
N ALA A 22 -7.80 -9.43 -0.27
CA ALA A 22 -7.50 -8.15 -0.92
C ALA A 22 -8.72 -7.21 -0.94
N THR A 23 -9.92 -7.76 -1.10
CA THR A 23 -11.18 -7.01 -1.06
C THR A 23 -11.44 -6.41 0.32
N GLU A 24 -11.21 -7.17 1.40
CA GLU A 24 -11.36 -6.68 2.78
C GLU A 24 -10.34 -5.58 3.11
N ILE A 25 -9.08 -5.76 2.68
CA ILE A 25 -8.03 -4.76 2.84
C ILE A 25 -8.41 -3.44 2.14
N LEU A 26 -8.88 -3.52 0.89
CA LEU A 26 -9.33 -2.33 0.14
C LEU A 26 -10.55 -1.67 0.79
N ALA A 27 -11.57 -2.45 1.16
CA ALA A 27 -12.77 -1.92 1.79
C ALA A 27 -12.44 -1.21 3.11
N LYS A 28 -11.54 -1.78 3.92
CA LYS A 28 -11.04 -1.15 5.14
C LYS A 28 -10.33 0.18 4.84
N ALA A 29 -9.42 0.18 3.87
CA ALA A 29 -8.68 1.40 3.50
C ALA A 29 -9.61 2.50 2.96
N GLN A 30 -10.60 2.15 2.15
CA GLN A 30 -11.61 3.08 1.63
C GLN A 30 -12.49 3.65 2.74
N ASN A 31 -12.95 2.82 3.67
CA ASN A 31 -13.75 3.28 4.82
C ASN A 31 -12.94 4.25 5.70
N GLN A 32 -11.67 3.92 5.97
CA GLN A 32 -10.78 4.82 6.70
C GLN A 32 -10.54 6.13 5.94
N ALA A 33 -10.34 6.07 4.61
CA ALA A 33 -10.17 7.25 3.77
C ALA A 33 -11.41 8.16 3.77
N LYS A 34 -12.63 7.60 3.86
CA LYS A 34 -13.86 8.39 4.02
C LYS A 34 -13.88 9.14 5.36
N ILE A 35 -13.51 8.47 6.44
CA ILE A 35 -13.50 9.04 7.80
C ILE A 35 -12.44 10.13 7.93
N GLU A 36 -11.23 9.88 7.41
CA GLU A 36 -10.09 10.78 7.55
C GLU A 36 -9.98 11.82 6.41
N ASN A 37 -10.93 11.83 5.48
CA ASN A 37 -10.92 12.65 4.27
C ASN A 37 -9.59 12.55 3.48
N LYS A 38 -9.16 11.31 3.21
CA LYS A 38 -7.94 10.98 2.47
C LYS A 38 -8.26 10.28 1.16
N ASN A 39 -7.23 10.04 0.35
CA ASN A 39 -7.29 9.08 -0.76
C ASN A 39 -6.61 7.77 -0.33
N VAL A 40 -6.75 6.70 -1.12
CA VAL A 40 -6.11 5.40 -0.82
C VAL A 40 -4.93 5.20 -1.76
N PHE A 41 -3.76 4.93 -1.22
CA PHE A 41 -2.57 4.59 -2.00
C PHE A 41 -2.33 3.08 -1.89
N VAL A 42 -2.73 2.34 -2.91
CA VAL A 42 -2.63 0.88 -2.97
C VAL A 42 -1.29 0.49 -3.59
N ILE A 43 -0.50 -0.31 -2.87
CA ILE A 43 0.83 -0.76 -3.29
C ILE A 43 0.81 -2.28 -3.40
N PHE A 44 0.95 -2.76 -4.63
CA PHE A 44 1.16 -4.18 -4.92
C PHE A 44 2.64 -4.48 -4.79
N HIS A 45 2.99 -5.47 -3.96
CA HIS A 45 4.36 -5.75 -3.59
C HIS A 45 4.61 -7.24 -3.34
N ALA A 46 5.88 -7.60 -3.19
CA ALA A 46 6.32 -8.93 -2.81
C ALA A 46 7.50 -8.86 -1.83
N SER A 47 7.71 -9.91 -1.03
CA SER A 47 8.77 -9.99 -0.03
C SER A 47 10.18 -9.93 -0.61
N TRP A 48 10.35 -10.39 -1.86
CA TRP A 48 11.62 -10.36 -2.58
C TRP A 48 11.89 -9.01 -3.27
N CYS A 49 10.90 -8.12 -3.37
CA CYS A 49 10.98 -6.89 -4.13
C CYS A 49 11.76 -5.79 -3.39
N GLY A 50 13.01 -5.55 -3.79
CA GLY A 50 13.85 -4.50 -3.20
C GLY A 50 13.31 -3.08 -3.42
N TRP A 51 12.79 -2.79 -4.62
CA TRP A 51 12.21 -1.50 -4.96
C TRP A 51 10.95 -1.19 -4.15
N CYS A 52 10.15 -2.21 -3.81
CA CYS A 52 8.97 -2.07 -2.96
C CYS A 52 9.38 -1.60 -1.56
N LYS A 53 10.38 -2.26 -0.96
CA LYS A 53 10.92 -1.88 0.37
C LYS A 53 11.53 -0.49 0.36
N LYS A 54 12.22 -0.12 -0.73
CA LYS A 54 12.78 1.22 -0.90
C LYS A 54 11.67 2.27 -0.95
N MET A 55 10.63 2.05 -1.75
CA MET A 55 9.50 2.96 -1.87
C MET A 55 8.78 3.15 -0.53
N GLU A 56 8.50 2.05 0.19
CA GLU A 56 7.91 2.09 1.53
C GLU A 56 8.78 2.90 2.50
N LYS A 57 10.09 2.60 2.56
CA LYS A 57 11.04 3.35 3.39
C LYS A 57 11.06 4.84 3.03
N ASN A 58 11.04 5.16 1.75
CA ASN A 58 11.05 6.55 1.27
C ASN A 58 9.75 7.28 1.67
N MET A 59 8.59 6.63 1.57
CA MET A 59 7.31 7.20 2.02
C MET A 59 7.25 7.44 3.53
N ASP A 60 8.04 6.70 4.31
CA ASP A 60 8.16 6.88 5.75
C ASP A 60 9.41 7.70 6.18
N ASP A 61 10.14 8.28 5.23
CA ASP A 61 11.23 9.19 5.54
C ASP A 61 10.69 10.45 6.26
N PRO A 62 11.32 10.92 7.35
CA PRO A 62 10.84 12.07 8.12
C PRO A 62 10.57 13.34 7.30
N LYS A 63 11.23 13.53 6.15
CA LYS A 63 11.04 14.70 5.28
C LYS A 63 9.72 14.71 4.52
N VAL A 64 9.11 13.54 4.32
CA VAL A 64 7.91 13.37 3.47
C VAL A 64 6.81 12.56 4.15
N LYS A 65 7.09 11.93 5.30
CA LYS A 65 6.13 11.09 6.02
C LYS A 65 4.84 11.82 6.37
N ALA A 66 4.95 13.04 6.91
CA ALA A 66 3.78 13.87 7.23
C ALA A 66 2.90 14.09 6.00
N TYR A 67 3.50 14.42 4.86
CA TYR A 67 2.78 14.58 3.60
C TYR A 67 2.01 13.31 3.20
N PHE A 68 2.65 12.14 3.22
CA PHE A 68 1.97 10.89 2.85
C PHE A 68 0.87 10.52 3.84
N ASP A 69 1.14 10.62 5.14
CA ASP A 69 0.20 10.25 6.20
C ASP A 69 -1.00 11.20 6.25
N SER A 70 -0.81 12.49 5.95
CA SER A 70 -1.89 13.49 5.89
C SER A 70 -2.77 13.29 4.66
N ASN A 71 -2.25 12.79 3.53
CA ASN A 71 -3.01 12.72 2.27
C ASN A 71 -3.58 11.34 1.93
N TYR A 72 -2.93 10.27 2.38
CA TYR A 72 -3.22 8.93 1.90
C TYR A 72 -3.36 7.89 3.03
N ILE A 73 -4.33 7.00 2.86
CA ILE A 73 -4.32 5.69 3.50
C ILE A 73 -3.45 4.78 2.64
N LYS A 74 -2.20 4.55 3.07
CA LYS A 74 -1.29 3.58 2.43
C LYS A 74 -1.79 2.16 2.75
N THR A 75 -1.97 1.33 1.72
CA THR A 75 -2.37 -0.06 1.90
C THR A 75 -1.61 -0.98 0.94
N PHE A 76 -1.34 -2.19 1.40
CA PHE A 76 -0.39 -3.09 0.76
C PHE A 76 -1.07 -4.43 0.43
N ILE A 77 -0.87 -4.91 -0.79
CA ILE A 77 -1.40 -6.19 -1.26
C ILE A 77 -0.22 -7.02 -1.76
N THR A 78 0.00 -8.18 -1.11
CA THR A 78 1.11 -9.08 -1.44
C THR A 78 0.72 -9.94 -2.64
N VAL A 79 1.51 -9.86 -3.72
CA VAL A 79 1.30 -10.54 -5.01
C VAL A 79 2.64 -11.00 -5.58
N GLN A 80 2.61 -11.86 -6.59
CA GLN A 80 3.80 -12.34 -7.32
C GLN A 80 4.92 -12.86 -6.40
N GLU A 81 4.58 -13.52 -5.28
CA GLU A 81 5.56 -14.18 -4.43
C GLU A 81 6.22 -15.35 -5.18
N ARG A 82 7.44 -15.70 -4.75
CA ARG A 82 8.11 -16.91 -5.24
C ARG A 82 7.34 -18.16 -4.78
N ALA A 83 7.54 -19.27 -5.48
CA ALA A 83 6.81 -20.51 -5.25
C ALA A 83 6.80 -20.94 -3.76
N GLU A 84 7.92 -20.78 -3.06
CA GLU A 84 8.07 -21.16 -1.65
C GLU A 84 7.27 -20.28 -0.68
N LYS A 85 6.80 -19.12 -1.15
CA LYS A 85 6.04 -18.12 -0.39
C LYS A 85 4.70 -17.77 -1.03
N LYS A 86 4.23 -18.52 -2.04
CA LYS A 86 2.97 -18.23 -2.73
C LYS A 86 1.77 -18.23 -1.77
N ASN A 87 1.84 -19.02 -0.70
CA ASN A 87 0.85 -19.06 0.38
C ASN A 87 0.82 -17.79 1.27
N LEU A 88 1.81 -16.90 1.15
CA LEU A 88 1.85 -15.61 1.86
C LEU A 88 1.23 -14.47 1.05
N GLU A 89 0.82 -14.73 -0.20
CA GLU A 89 0.09 -13.73 -0.96
C GLU A 89 -1.26 -13.43 -0.33
N THR A 90 -1.69 -12.19 -0.50
CA THR A 90 -3.02 -11.77 -0.09
C THR A 90 -4.04 -12.54 -0.93
N PRO A 91 -4.99 -13.29 -0.31
CA PRO A 91 -6.04 -13.97 -1.06
C PRO A 91 -6.82 -13.00 -1.96
N GLY A 92 -6.90 -13.30 -3.25
CA GLY A 92 -7.50 -12.42 -4.27
C GLY A 92 -6.62 -11.25 -4.72
N GLY A 93 -5.37 -11.16 -4.26
CA GLY A 93 -4.43 -10.09 -4.60
C GLY A 93 -4.16 -9.98 -6.10
N ASP A 94 -3.90 -11.11 -6.77
CA ASP A 94 -3.67 -11.15 -8.23
C ASP A 94 -4.90 -10.63 -9.02
N LEU A 95 -6.11 -10.97 -8.59
CA LEU A 95 -7.37 -10.49 -9.22
C LEU A 95 -7.54 -8.98 -9.08
N ILE A 96 -7.24 -8.44 -7.89
CA ILE A 96 -7.31 -7.00 -7.62
C ILE A 96 -6.19 -6.26 -8.36
N ASN A 97 -4.99 -6.82 -8.44
CA ASN A 97 -3.88 -6.28 -9.23
C ASN A 97 -4.23 -6.21 -10.72
N GLU A 98 -4.81 -7.29 -11.28
CA GLU A 98 -5.29 -7.32 -12.66
C GLU A 98 -6.40 -6.30 -12.91
N LYS A 99 -7.37 -6.18 -11.99
CA LYS A 99 -8.47 -5.21 -12.08
C LYS A 99 -7.95 -3.77 -12.26
N PHE A 100 -6.84 -3.41 -11.61
CA PHE A 100 -6.25 -2.08 -11.75
C PHE A 100 -5.18 -1.98 -12.83
N GLY A 101 -5.03 -3.00 -13.68
CA GLY A 101 -4.10 -2.98 -14.80
C GLY A 101 -2.64 -3.21 -14.41
N GLY A 102 -2.40 -3.90 -13.30
CA GLY A 102 -1.09 -4.36 -12.85
C GLY A 102 -0.68 -5.74 -13.41
N LYS A 103 -1.54 -6.36 -14.24
CA LYS A 103 -1.18 -7.58 -14.96
C LYS A 103 0.04 -7.32 -15.86
N ASN A 104 1.02 -8.22 -15.80
CA ASN A 104 2.29 -8.13 -16.53
C ASN A 104 3.14 -6.89 -16.17
N GLN A 105 2.84 -6.18 -15.09
CA GLN A 105 3.66 -5.08 -14.61
C GLN A 105 4.65 -5.58 -13.55
N GLY A 106 5.85 -4.98 -13.55
CA GLY A 106 6.85 -5.19 -12.49
C GLY A 106 6.37 -4.65 -11.15
N LEU A 107 7.07 -5.03 -10.07
CA LEU A 107 6.78 -4.55 -8.71
C LEU A 107 7.80 -3.49 -8.24
N PRO A 108 7.37 -2.50 -7.43
CA PRO A 108 5.99 -2.28 -7.00
C PRO A 108 5.13 -1.76 -8.16
N PHE A 109 3.89 -2.22 -8.25
CA PHE A 109 2.84 -1.56 -9.02
C PHE A 109 1.95 -0.83 -8.02
N TRP A 110 1.53 0.39 -8.32
CA TRP A 110 0.69 1.15 -7.39
C TRP A 110 -0.38 1.96 -8.09
N VAL A 111 -1.44 2.24 -7.32
CA VAL A 111 -2.66 2.92 -7.78
C VAL A 111 -3.14 3.84 -6.66
N ILE A 112 -3.53 5.05 -7.02
CA ILE A 112 -4.16 6.01 -6.13
C ILE A 112 -5.65 6.01 -6.42
N LEU A 113 -6.46 5.70 -5.41
CA LEU A 113 -7.92 5.66 -5.49
C LEU A 113 -8.52 6.81 -4.68
N ASP A 114 -9.68 7.28 -5.10
CA ASP A 114 -10.54 8.03 -4.18
C ASP A 114 -11.14 7.10 -3.11
N ALA A 115 -11.84 7.69 -2.13
CA ALA A 115 -12.45 6.94 -1.04
C ALA A 115 -13.61 6.03 -1.48
N ASN A 116 -14.11 6.16 -2.71
CA ASN A 116 -15.13 5.29 -3.31
C ASN A 116 -14.52 4.15 -4.16
N GLY A 117 -13.19 4.16 -4.35
CA GLY A 117 -12.48 3.17 -5.13
C GLY A 117 -12.31 3.50 -6.61
N ASN A 118 -12.62 4.73 -7.03
CA ASN A 118 -12.33 5.18 -8.39
C ASN A 118 -10.83 5.47 -8.53
N VAL A 119 -10.24 5.08 -9.65
CA VAL A 119 -8.83 5.35 -9.94
C VAL A 119 -8.64 6.83 -10.25
N LEU A 120 -7.73 7.47 -9.53
CA LEU A 120 -7.30 8.86 -9.77
C LEU A 120 -6.02 8.90 -10.60
N GLU A 121 -5.02 8.11 -10.20
CA GLU A 121 -3.73 7.96 -10.88
C GLU A 121 -3.20 6.54 -10.65
N ASP A 122 -2.31 6.09 -11.51
CA ASP A 122 -1.56 4.84 -11.32
C ASP A 122 -0.06 5.05 -11.56
N SER A 123 0.72 3.99 -11.33
CA SER A 123 2.16 3.99 -11.52
C SER A 123 2.63 4.02 -12.98
N LYS A 124 1.74 4.10 -13.98
CA LYS A 124 2.16 4.05 -15.38
C LYS A 124 2.40 5.44 -15.97
N VAL A 125 3.39 5.51 -16.84
CA VAL A 125 3.66 6.64 -17.74
C VAL A 125 3.80 6.05 -19.14
N ASN A 126 2.96 6.50 -20.08
CA ASN A 126 2.90 5.94 -21.44
C ASN A 126 2.70 4.41 -21.48
N GLY A 127 2.02 3.86 -20.48
CA GLY A 127 1.75 2.41 -20.36
C GLY A 127 2.82 1.61 -19.60
N GLU A 128 3.97 2.22 -19.27
CA GLU A 128 5.05 1.56 -18.54
C GLU A 128 5.02 1.89 -17.05
N ASN A 129 5.11 0.88 -16.20
CA ASN A 129 5.18 1.05 -14.75
C ASN A 129 6.53 1.65 -14.32
N ILE A 130 6.50 2.82 -13.66
CA ILE A 130 7.70 3.47 -13.10
C ILE A 130 8.18 2.86 -11.78
N GLY A 131 7.53 1.79 -11.31
CA GLY A 131 7.99 0.99 -10.19
C GLY A 131 8.05 1.78 -8.89
N GLY A 132 9.15 1.58 -8.14
CA GLY A 132 9.54 2.41 -7.02
C GLY A 132 10.45 3.53 -7.53
N PRO A 133 9.92 4.74 -7.80
CA PRO A 133 10.61 5.78 -8.58
C PRO A 133 11.95 6.17 -7.96
N ALA A 134 12.98 6.31 -8.79
CA ALA A 134 14.32 6.61 -8.29
C ALA A 134 15.22 7.42 -9.23
N SER A 135 14.93 7.45 -10.52
CA SER A 135 15.53 8.42 -11.44
C SER A 135 14.82 9.77 -11.37
N GLU A 136 15.45 10.83 -11.88
CA GLU A 136 14.85 12.17 -11.93
C GLU A 136 13.50 12.15 -12.66
N ASP A 137 13.44 11.53 -13.84
CA ASP A 137 12.22 11.49 -14.66
C ASP A 137 11.09 10.72 -13.98
N GLU A 138 11.37 9.55 -13.37
CA GLU A 138 10.35 8.80 -12.63
C GLU A 138 9.84 9.59 -11.42
N VAL A 139 10.73 10.28 -10.71
CA VAL A 139 10.37 11.06 -9.52
C VAL A 139 9.57 12.31 -9.89
N VAL A 140 9.87 12.97 -11.02
CA VAL A 140 9.04 14.06 -11.56
C VAL A 140 7.63 13.56 -11.90
N ASN A 141 7.52 12.37 -12.51
CA ASN A 141 6.22 11.77 -12.80
C ASN A 141 5.46 11.39 -11.51
N LEU A 142 6.14 10.86 -10.49
CA LEU A 142 5.55 10.63 -9.17
C LEU A 142 5.01 11.94 -8.58
N ILE A 143 5.81 13.01 -8.58
CA ILE A 143 5.41 14.32 -8.05
C ILE A 143 4.16 14.84 -8.77
N SER A 144 4.12 14.78 -10.10
CA SER A 144 2.94 15.22 -10.86
C SER A 144 1.67 14.45 -10.47
N LYS A 145 1.78 13.14 -10.26
CA LYS A 145 0.66 12.28 -9.82
C LYS A 145 0.24 12.57 -8.38
N LEU A 146 1.19 12.88 -7.50
CA LEU A 146 0.94 13.31 -6.13
C LEU A 146 0.23 14.67 -6.10
N GLU A 147 0.69 15.65 -6.88
CA GLU A 147 0.09 16.99 -6.95
C GLU A 147 -1.38 16.94 -7.40
N LYS A 148 -1.72 16.07 -8.34
CA LYS A 148 -3.11 15.87 -8.81
C LYS A 148 -4.03 15.19 -7.79
N THR A 149 -3.47 14.40 -6.89
CA THR A 149 -4.24 13.49 -6.02
C THR A 149 -4.18 13.87 -4.55
N THR A 150 -3.41 14.89 -4.19
CA THR A 150 -3.30 15.38 -2.82
C THR A 150 -4.60 16.03 -2.34
N LYS A 151 -4.92 15.94 -1.05
CA LYS A 151 -6.15 16.51 -0.47
C LYS A 151 -5.90 17.51 0.65
N ASN A 152 -5.01 17.17 1.58
CA ASN A 152 -4.87 17.84 2.87
C ASN A 152 -3.57 18.65 2.98
N GLU A 153 -2.45 18.11 2.50
CA GLU A 153 -1.17 18.83 2.45
C GLU A 153 -0.67 18.95 1.02
N LYS A 154 -0.02 20.08 0.69
CA LYS A 154 0.60 20.27 -0.62
C LYS A 154 1.90 19.47 -0.73
N VAL A 155 2.19 18.98 -1.93
CA VAL A 155 3.47 18.32 -2.22
C VAL A 155 4.60 19.33 -2.04
N ASN A 156 5.66 18.93 -1.32
CA ASN A 156 6.95 19.60 -1.39
C ASN A 156 7.85 18.81 -2.34
N SER A 157 7.92 19.26 -3.59
CA SER A 157 8.61 18.56 -4.67
C SER A 157 10.11 18.40 -4.42
N GLU A 158 10.75 19.34 -3.71
CA GLU A 158 12.17 19.25 -3.36
C GLU A 158 12.44 18.17 -2.29
N ASN A 159 11.58 18.06 -1.28
CA ASN A 159 11.69 16.98 -0.29
C ASN A 159 11.47 15.61 -0.95
N ILE A 160 10.51 15.49 -1.86
CA ILE A 160 10.25 14.24 -2.60
C ILE A 160 11.46 13.87 -3.46
N LYS A 161 12.02 14.82 -4.22
CA LYS A 161 13.25 14.63 -4.99
C LYS A 161 14.41 14.16 -4.12
N GLU A 162 14.63 14.83 -3.00
CA GLU A 162 15.75 14.52 -2.10
C GLU A 162 15.66 13.09 -1.53
N VAL A 163 14.46 12.63 -1.20
CA VAL A 163 14.22 11.30 -0.62
C VAL A 163 14.23 10.21 -1.69
N PHE A 164 13.58 10.44 -2.83
CA PHE A 164 13.34 9.39 -3.81
C PHE A 164 14.48 9.21 -4.82
N ILE A 165 15.15 10.29 -5.23
CA ILE A 165 16.21 10.19 -6.24
C ILE A 165 17.41 9.41 -5.68
N LEU A 166 17.84 8.39 -6.42
CA LEU A 166 19.05 7.65 -6.11
C LEU A 166 20.28 8.54 -6.33
N LYS A 167 20.99 8.84 -5.24
CA LYS A 167 22.30 9.49 -5.31
C LYS A 167 23.29 8.54 -5.99
N LYS A 168 23.89 8.98 -7.09
CA LYS A 168 25.03 8.27 -7.69
C LYS A 168 26.17 8.26 -6.66
N LYS A 169 26.72 7.08 -6.39
CA LYS A 169 27.93 6.93 -5.58
C LYS A 169 29.15 7.36 -6.38
#